data_AF-A0A948IEA3-F1
#
_entry.id   AF-A0A948IEA3-F1
#
_cell.length_a   1.000
_cell.length_b   1.000
_cell.length_c   1.000
_cell.angle_alpha   90.00
_cell.angle_beta   90.00
_cell.angle_gamma   90.00
#
_symmetry.space_group_name_H-M   'P 1'
#
loop_
_entity.id
_entity.type
_entity.pdbx_description
1 polymer ?
#
loop_
_entity_poly.entity_id
_entity_poly.type
_entity_poly.pdbx_seq_one_letter_code
_entity_poly.pdbx_strand_id
1 'polypeptide(L)'
;MYEAHSSFVLGFHGCRKLVAKNLISGKSPKFEESKNGHDWLGPGMYFWENSPERALNWATDRYGAEDAAIVGAIIDLRLCLNLFDFAALSTLKDAYNGLKTAYTNAGLELPLNTGGPDKGKRALDDLVFRFLDQFREDNKLDKYDSIRGLFVEGKELYPGAGFRAKDHIQICIRNPHCIKGYFNPIAI
;
A
#
# COMPACT_ATOMS: atom_id res chain seq x y z
N MET A 1 -7.11 -13.09 15.01
CA MET A 1 -6.61 -11.89 14.32
C MET A 1 -7.55 -10.74 14.65
N TYR A 2 -7.05 -9.59 15.08
CA TYR A 2 -7.89 -8.40 15.23
C TYR A 2 -8.02 -7.73 13.86
N GLU A 3 -9.10 -8.06 13.16
CA GLU A 3 -9.30 -7.66 11.76
C GLU A 3 -10.16 -6.40 11.60
N ALA A 4 -10.83 -5.94 12.66
CA ALA A 4 -11.65 -4.72 12.67
C ALA A 4 -11.02 -3.66 13.58
N HIS A 5 -10.64 -2.51 13.00
CA HIS A 5 -10.14 -1.37 13.75
C HIS A 5 -11.29 -0.48 14.21
N SER A 6 -11.34 -0.15 15.51
CA SER A 6 -12.35 0.73 16.11
C SER A 6 -12.12 2.22 15.86
N SER A 7 -11.13 2.58 15.02
CA SER A 7 -10.74 3.96 14.74
C SER A 7 -10.44 4.19 13.26
N PHE A 8 -10.79 5.37 12.76
CA PHE A 8 -10.30 5.83 11.46
C PHE A 8 -8.80 6.13 11.53
N VAL A 9 -8.11 5.95 10.40
CA VAL A 9 -6.74 6.43 10.19
C VAL A 9 -6.74 7.56 9.17
N LEU A 10 -5.77 8.47 9.27
CA LEU A 10 -5.55 9.49 8.26
C LEU A 10 -4.51 8.98 7.26
N GLY A 11 -4.93 8.84 6.01
CA GLY A 11 -4.04 8.51 4.89
C GLY A 11 -3.73 9.76 4.07
N PHE A 12 -2.52 9.84 3.53
CA PHE A 12 -2.11 10.91 2.62
C PHE A 12 -1.65 10.30 1.30
N HIS A 13 -2.13 10.82 0.18
CA HIS A 13 -1.77 10.36 -1.16
C HIS A 13 -1.08 11.48 -1.93
N GLY A 14 0.18 11.26 -2.29
CA GLY A 14 0.95 12.15 -3.15
C GLY A 14 0.50 12.05 -4.60
N CYS A 15 0.13 13.18 -5.21
CA CYS A 15 -0.40 13.24 -6.57
C CYS A 15 -0.10 14.60 -7.22
N ARG A 16 -0.69 14.85 -8.40
CA ARG A 16 -0.64 16.18 -9.04
C ARG A 16 -1.71 17.11 -8.48
N LYS A 17 -1.49 18.43 -8.53
CA LYS A 17 -2.45 19.46 -8.08
C LYS A 17 -3.86 19.28 -8.65
N LEU A 18 -3.96 18.93 -9.93
CA LEU A 18 -5.26 18.67 -10.58
C LEU A 18 -5.99 17.47 -9.98
N VAL A 19 -5.26 16.39 -9.66
CA VAL A 19 -5.83 15.18 -9.06
C VAL A 19 -6.36 15.48 -7.66
N ALA A 20 -5.55 16.15 -6.82
CA ALA A 20 -5.97 16.57 -5.48
C ALA A 20 -7.24 17.43 -5.53
N LYS A 21 -7.27 18.44 -6.42
CA LYS A 21 -8.44 19.31 -6.62
C LYS A 21 -9.69 18.52 -7.02
N ASN A 22 -9.56 17.55 -7.92
CA ASN A 22 -10.69 16.75 -8.40
C ASN A 22 -11.24 15.80 -7.33
N LEU A 23 -10.36 15.20 -6.52
CA LEU A 23 -10.76 14.34 -5.40
C LEU A 23 -11.47 15.14 -4.30
N ILE A 24 -10.90 16.27 -3.88
CA ILE A 24 -11.47 17.13 -2.83
C ILE A 24 -12.81 17.73 -3.25
N SER A 25 -12.96 18.14 -4.51
CA SER A 25 -14.20 18.73 -5.01
C SER A 25 -15.30 17.71 -5.34
N GLY A 26 -15.04 16.41 -5.18
CA GLY A 26 -15.99 15.35 -5.53
C GLY A 26 -16.29 15.25 -7.03
N LYS A 27 -15.52 15.93 -7.89
CA LYS A 27 -15.69 15.92 -9.36
C LYS A 27 -15.15 14.64 -10.02
N SER A 28 -14.26 13.94 -9.33
CA SER A 28 -13.75 12.63 -9.76
C SER A 28 -13.71 11.66 -8.58
N PRO A 29 -14.86 11.19 -8.08
CA PRO A 29 -14.90 10.24 -6.97
C PRO A 29 -14.42 8.85 -7.42
N LYS A 30 -14.28 8.63 -8.73
CA LYS A 30 -13.85 7.34 -9.28
C LYS A 30 -12.34 7.25 -9.25
N PHE A 31 -11.91 6.42 -8.32
CA PHE A 31 -10.54 6.01 -8.10
C PHE A 31 -10.06 5.07 -9.21
N GLU A 32 -8.84 5.26 -9.69
CA GLU A 32 -8.17 4.32 -10.59
C GLU A 32 -7.25 3.42 -9.75
N GLU A 33 -7.70 2.20 -9.50
CA GLU A 33 -6.89 1.17 -8.87
C GLU A 33 -5.61 0.95 -9.65
N SER A 34 -4.49 0.98 -8.94
CA SER A 34 -3.25 0.47 -9.51
C SER A 34 -3.42 -1.02 -9.78
N LYS A 35 -3.22 -1.42 -11.03
CA LYS A 35 -3.24 -2.82 -11.48
C LYS A 35 -1.87 -3.23 -12.02
N ASN A 36 -0.81 -2.56 -11.59
CA ASN A 36 0.53 -2.85 -12.07
C ASN A 36 0.98 -4.21 -11.55
N GLY A 37 1.75 -4.96 -12.34
CA GLY A 37 2.33 -6.25 -11.92
C GLY A 37 3.55 -6.10 -10.99
N HIS A 38 3.66 -5.02 -10.23
CA HIS A 38 4.84 -4.71 -9.40
C HIS A 38 4.55 -3.80 -8.20
N ASP A 39 3.29 -3.65 -7.82
CA ASP A 39 2.88 -2.87 -6.66
C ASP A 39 3.20 -3.64 -5.37
N TRP A 40 3.76 -2.97 -4.36
CA TRP A 40 4.33 -3.65 -3.19
C TRP A 40 3.31 -4.47 -2.39
N LEU A 41 2.17 -3.86 -2.03
CA LEU A 41 1.08 -4.47 -1.27
C LEU A 41 -0.03 -4.98 -2.22
N GLY A 42 0.33 -5.30 -3.47
CA GLY A 42 -0.62 -5.70 -4.51
C GLY A 42 -1.47 -4.54 -5.05
N PRO A 43 -2.53 -4.85 -5.82
CA PRO A 43 -3.35 -3.84 -6.47
C PRO A 43 -4.23 -3.07 -5.48
N GLY A 44 -4.28 -1.74 -5.64
CA GLY A 44 -5.11 -0.84 -4.84
C GLY A 44 -4.64 0.62 -4.84
N MET A 45 -5.11 1.40 -3.85
CA MET A 45 -4.72 2.79 -3.60
C MET A 45 -3.73 2.92 -2.47
N TYR A 46 -2.64 3.64 -2.72
CA TYR A 46 -1.56 3.76 -1.78
C TYR A 46 -1.63 5.08 -1.01
N PHE A 47 -1.65 4.99 0.32
CA PHE A 47 -1.59 6.12 1.24
C PHE A 47 -0.46 5.96 2.24
N TRP A 48 0.23 7.04 2.53
CA TRP A 48 1.07 7.18 3.71
C TRP A 48 0.17 7.39 4.93
N GLU A 49 0.25 6.51 5.92
CA GLU A 49 -0.51 6.70 7.15
C GLU A 49 0.14 7.78 8.01
N ASN A 50 -0.64 8.78 8.42
CA ASN A 50 -0.23 9.84 9.35
C ASN A 50 1.08 10.57 8.96
N SER A 51 1.44 10.60 7.67
CA SER A 51 2.70 11.19 7.19
C SER A 51 2.49 12.06 5.94
N PRO A 52 1.93 13.28 6.10
CA PRO A 52 1.73 14.21 4.99
C PRO A 52 3.05 14.66 4.36
N GLU A 53 4.08 14.91 5.17
CA GLU A 53 5.40 15.33 4.69
C GLU A 53 6.06 14.27 3.80
N ARG A 54 5.99 12.98 4.17
CA ARG A 54 6.53 11.89 3.35
C ARG A 54 5.78 11.79 2.03
N ALA A 55 4.45 11.89 2.05
CA ALA A 55 3.62 11.89 0.85
C ALA A 55 3.98 13.06 -0.09
N LEU A 56 4.18 14.26 0.48
CA LEU A 56 4.57 15.46 -0.29
C LEU A 56 5.99 15.34 -0.83
N ASN A 57 6.93 14.82 -0.04
CA ASN A 57 8.29 14.55 -0.49
C ASN A 57 8.28 13.61 -1.71
N TRP A 58 7.51 12.50 -1.66
CA TRP A 58 7.39 11.60 -2.80
C TRP A 58 6.75 12.29 -4.02
N ALA A 59 5.69 13.06 -3.81
CA ALA A 59 5.01 13.77 -4.90
C ALA A 59 5.94 14.79 -5.55
N THR A 60 6.74 15.49 -4.75
CA THR A 60 7.74 16.47 -5.21
C THR A 60 8.83 15.80 -6.03
N ASP A 61 9.39 14.68 -5.54
CA ASP A 61 10.39 13.90 -6.25
C ASP A 61 9.86 13.39 -7.61
N ARG A 62 8.57 13.05 -7.69
CA ARG A 62 7.95 12.43 -8.88
C ARG A 62 7.41 13.43 -9.90
N TYR A 63 6.78 14.51 -9.44
CA TYR A 63 6.04 15.46 -10.28
C TYR A 63 6.65 16.86 -10.32
N GLY A 64 7.66 17.12 -9.49
CA GLY A 64 8.26 18.44 -9.31
C GLY A 64 7.43 19.34 -8.39
N ALA A 65 8.10 20.25 -7.67
CA ALA A 65 7.46 21.12 -6.66
C ALA A 65 6.30 21.97 -7.21
N GLU A 66 6.33 22.32 -8.50
CA GLU A 66 5.31 23.14 -9.14
C GLU A 66 3.98 22.40 -9.39
N ASP A 67 3.99 21.08 -9.54
CA ASP A 67 2.77 20.28 -9.81
C ASP A 67 2.47 19.27 -8.71
N ALA A 68 3.40 19.03 -7.78
CA ALA A 68 3.17 18.17 -6.63
C ALA A 68 2.08 18.71 -5.71
N ALA A 69 1.24 17.80 -5.23
CA ALA A 69 0.25 18.02 -4.19
C ALA A 69 0.05 16.74 -3.38
N ILE A 70 -0.64 16.88 -2.25
CA ILE A 70 -1.18 15.73 -1.52
C ILE A 70 -2.68 15.90 -1.32
N VAL A 71 -3.36 14.78 -1.14
CA VAL A 71 -4.74 14.74 -0.65
C VAL A 71 -4.79 13.90 0.62
N GLY A 72 -5.46 14.42 1.65
CA GLY A 72 -5.75 13.66 2.87
C GLY A 72 -7.01 12.82 2.68
N ALA A 73 -7.07 11.66 3.32
CA ALA A 73 -8.20 10.75 3.32
C ALA A 73 -8.51 10.28 4.73
N ILE A 74 -9.80 10.28 5.10
CA ILE A 74 -10.30 9.63 6.31
C ILE A 74 -10.60 8.18 5.94
N ILE A 75 -9.88 7.24 6.55
CA ILE A 75 -9.88 5.83 6.14
C ILE A 75 -10.39 4.96 7.29
N ASP A 76 -11.42 4.18 6.99
CA ASP A 76 -11.90 3.02 7.74
C ASP A 76 -11.26 1.77 7.17
N LEU A 77 -10.34 1.17 7.90
CA LEU A 77 -9.56 0.03 7.40
C LEU A 77 -10.41 -1.23 7.16
N ARG A 78 -11.56 -1.36 7.85
CA ARG A 78 -12.45 -2.54 7.77
C ARG A 78 -11.65 -3.84 7.91
N LEU A 79 -11.94 -4.88 7.12
CA LEU A 79 -11.20 -6.15 7.12
C LEU A 79 -9.77 -5.92 6.60
N CYS A 80 -8.86 -5.64 7.52
CA CYS A 80 -7.50 -5.22 7.22
C CYS A 80 -6.49 -6.34 7.45
N LEU A 81 -5.69 -6.66 6.42
CA LEU A 81 -4.47 -7.44 6.61
C LEU A 81 -3.38 -6.53 7.19
N ASN A 82 -3.32 -6.48 8.51
CA ASN A 82 -2.38 -5.66 9.26
C ASN A 82 -1.03 -6.39 9.43
N LEU A 83 -0.04 -6.12 8.59
CA LEU A 83 1.26 -6.82 8.56
C LEU A 83 2.20 -6.46 9.74
N PHE A 84 1.66 -5.80 10.77
CA PHE A 84 2.30 -5.68 12.09
C PHE A 84 1.87 -6.81 13.03
N ASP A 85 0.76 -7.50 12.70
CA ASP A 85 0.24 -8.62 13.46
C ASP A 85 0.95 -9.93 13.06
N PHE A 86 1.30 -10.73 14.06
CA PHE A 86 2.02 -11.98 13.86
C PHE A 86 1.23 -13.00 13.02
N ALA A 87 -0.09 -13.08 13.19
CA ALA A 87 -0.93 -14.00 12.41
C ALA A 87 -1.10 -13.52 10.96
N ALA A 88 -1.20 -12.20 10.74
CA ALA A 88 -1.21 -11.61 9.40
C ALA A 88 0.11 -11.90 8.65
N LEU A 89 1.26 -11.77 9.33
CA LEU A 89 2.57 -12.13 8.77
C LEU A 89 2.67 -13.63 8.43
N SER A 90 2.14 -14.51 9.29
CA SER A 90 2.05 -15.95 9.00
C SER A 90 1.20 -16.21 7.76
N THR A 91 0.03 -15.56 7.66
CA THR A 91 -0.88 -15.68 6.50
C THR A 91 -0.17 -15.32 5.20
N LEU A 92 0.60 -14.23 5.18
CA LEU A 92 1.34 -13.82 3.98
C LEU A 92 2.47 -14.81 3.63
N LYS A 93 3.14 -15.37 4.64
CA LYS A 93 4.16 -16.41 4.44
C LYS A 93 3.57 -17.68 3.83
N ASP A 94 2.40 -18.09 4.29
CA ASP A 94 1.69 -19.26 3.77
C ASP A 94 1.24 -19.05 2.33
N ALA A 95 0.76 -17.84 2.00
CA ALA A 95 0.46 -17.46 0.61
C ALA A 95 1.69 -17.57 -0.30
N TYR A 96 2.86 -17.07 0.13
CA TYR A 96 4.10 -17.22 -0.63
C TYR A 96 4.50 -18.69 -0.82
N ASN A 97 4.37 -19.52 0.23
CA ASN A 97 4.70 -20.95 0.13
C ASN A 97 3.77 -21.67 -0.86
N GLY A 98 2.46 -21.39 -0.81
CA GLY A 98 1.48 -21.92 -1.76
C GLY A 98 1.80 -21.51 -3.20
N LEU A 99 2.11 -20.23 -3.42
CA LEU A 99 2.53 -19.70 -4.72
C LEU A 99 3.79 -20.42 -5.23
N LYS A 100 4.81 -20.58 -4.38
CA LYS A 100 6.06 -21.26 -4.73
C LYS A 100 5.83 -22.71 -5.15
N THR A 101 4.97 -23.43 -4.42
CA THR A 101 4.61 -24.81 -4.77
C THR A 101 3.88 -24.86 -6.12
N ALA A 102 2.92 -23.96 -6.36
CA ALA A 102 2.20 -23.88 -7.63
C ALA A 102 3.15 -23.63 -8.82
N TYR A 103 4.09 -22.69 -8.69
CA TYR A 103 5.10 -22.40 -9.72
C TYR A 103 6.03 -23.58 -9.96
N THR A 104 6.51 -24.22 -8.89
CA THR A 104 7.39 -25.39 -9.00
C THR A 104 6.69 -26.54 -9.73
N ASN A 105 5.43 -26.83 -9.39
CA ASN A 105 4.65 -27.88 -10.05
C ASN A 105 4.37 -27.59 -11.52
N ALA A 106 4.27 -26.30 -11.89
CA ALA A 106 4.10 -25.86 -13.27
C ALA A 106 5.43 -25.80 -14.06
N GLY A 107 6.57 -26.07 -13.42
CA GLY A 107 7.90 -25.92 -14.05
C GLY A 107 8.26 -24.45 -14.37
N LEU A 108 7.68 -23.50 -13.63
CA LEU A 108 7.88 -22.07 -13.82
C LEU A 108 8.79 -21.49 -12.73
N GLU A 109 9.56 -20.46 -13.08
CA GLU A 109 10.35 -19.68 -12.12
C GLU A 109 9.53 -18.52 -11.55
N LEU A 110 9.70 -18.26 -10.25
CA LEU A 110 9.08 -17.10 -9.61
C LEU A 110 9.74 -15.80 -10.10
N PRO A 111 8.97 -14.72 -10.28
CA PRO A 111 9.56 -13.41 -10.53
C PRO A 111 10.37 -12.93 -9.32
N LEU A 112 11.21 -11.90 -9.54
CA LEU A 112 12.04 -11.31 -8.51
C LEU A 112 11.63 -9.87 -8.23
N ASN A 113 11.77 -9.46 -6.97
CA ASN A 113 11.73 -8.04 -6.62
C ASN A 113 13.04 -7.37 -7.03
N THR A 114 12.96 -6.34 -7.87
CA THR A 114 14.11 -5.64 -8.47
C THR A 114 13.95 -4.11 -8.33
N GLY A 115 14.89 -3.33 -8.89
CA GLY A 115 14.80 -1.87 -8.89
C GLY A 115 15.53 -1.19 -7.73
N GLY A 116 16.78 -1.60 -7.46
CA GLY A 116 17.67 -0.94 -6.51
C GLY A 116 17.45 -1.33 -5.04
N PRO A 117 18.08 -0.60 -4.10
CA PRO A 117 18.03 -0.89 -2.66
C PRO A 117 16.61 -0.96 -2.10
N ASP A 118 15.74 -0.05 -2.55
CA ASP A 118 14.34 0.03 -2.10
C ASP A 118 13.39 -0.88 -2.90
N LYS A 119 13.93 -1.66 -3.84
CA LYS A 119 13.22 -2.59 -4.72
C LYS A 119 11.99 -1.94 -5.36
N GLY A 120 12.18 -0.91 -6.19
CA GLY A 120 11.05 -0.17 -6.80
C GLY A 120 10.14 -0.99 -7.75
N LYS A 121 10.53 -2.23 -8.11
CA LYS A 121 9.73 -3.15 -8.94
C LYS A 121 9.49 -4.46 -8.19
N ARG A 122 8.33 -4.60 -7.56
CA ARG A 122 8.06 -5.70 -6.62
C ARG A 122 7.14 -6.77 -7.19
N ALA A 123 7.57 -7.35 -8.31
CA ALA A 123 6.76 -8.34 -9.02
C ALA A 123 6.48 -9.61 -8.19
N LEU A 124 7.40 -10.03 -7.32
CA LEU A 124 7.13 -11.17 -6.42
C LEU A 124 6.15 -10.77 -5.33
N ASP A 125 6.32 -9.59 -4.71
CA ASP A 125 5.41 -9.15 -3.65
C ASP A 125 3.98 -8.99 -4.21
N ASP A 126 3.81 -8.31 -5.34
CA ASP A 126 2.53 -8.16 -6.04
C ASP A 126 1.86 -9.51 -6.32
N LEU A 127 2.64 -10.47 -6.83
CA LEU A 127 2.15 -11.81 -7.16
C LEU A 127 1.73 -12.60 -5.91
N VAL A 128 2.44 -12.45 -4.78
CA VAL A 128 2.05 -13.08 -3.50
C VAL A 128 0.69 -12.56 -3.03
N PHE A 129 0.44 -11.24 -3.12
CA PHE A 129 -0.87 -10.69 -2.75
C PHE A 129 -1.98 -11.15 -3.70
N ARG A 130 -1.74 -11.20 -5.01
CA ARG A 130 -2.71 -11.74 -5.97
C ARG A 130 -3.01 -13.22 -5.72
N PHE A 131 -2.00 -14.00 -5.37
CA PHE A 131 -2.19 -15.40 -4.99
C PHE A 131 -3.03 -15.52 -3.71
N LEU A 132 -2.75 -14.70 -2.70
CA LEU A 132 -3.55 -14.65 -1.47
C LEU A 132 -5.02 -14.31 -1.77
N ASP A 133 -5.27 -13.39 -2.70
CA ASP A 133 -6.63 -13.04 -3.11
C ASP A 133 -7.36 -14.20 -3.75
N GLN A 134 -6.69 -14.88 -4.69
CA GLN A 134 -7.25 -16.04 -5.36
C GLN A 134 -7.52 -17.16 -4.36
N PHE A 135 -6.57 -17.42 -3.45
CA PHE A 135 -6.73 -18.41 -2.39
C PHE A 135 -7.95 -18.13 -1.51
N ARG A 136 -8.16 -16.86 -1.11
CA ARG A 136 -9.33 -16.48 -0.31
C ARG A 136 -10.63 -16.66 -1.08
N GLU A 137 -10.64 -16.27 -2.35
CA GLU A 137 -11.79 -16.44 -3.25
C GLU A 137 -12.17 -17.93 -3.41
N ASP A 138 -11.19 -18.79 -3.70
CA ASP A 138 -11.37 -20.24 -3.85
C ASP A 138 -11.92 -20.89 -2.57
N ASN A 139 -11.55 -20.34 -1.40
CA ASN A 139 -12.00 -20.81 -0.08
C ASN A 139 -13.23 -20.05 0.46
N LYS A 140 -13.88 -19.20 -0.35
CA LYS A 140 -15.06 -18.42 0.04
C LYS A 140 -14.83 -17.53 1.27
N LEU A 141 -13.62 -16.99 1.41
CA LEU A 141 -13.27 -16.00 2.41
C LEU A 141 -13.38 -14.60 1.83
N ASP A 142 -13.80 -13.63 2.64
CA ASP A 142 -13.90 -12.24 2.22
C ASP A 142 -12.54 -11.68 1.79
N LYS A 143 -12.49 -10.88 0.72
CA LYS A 143 -11.26 -10.19 0.33
C LYS A 143 -10.92 -9.13 1.38
N TYR A 144 -9.62 -8.93 1.64
CA TYR A 144 -9.20 -7.83 2.51
C TYR A 144 -9.57 -6.49 1.87
N ASP A 145 -10.23 -5.63 2.65
CA ASP A 145 -10.61 -4.28 2.26
C ASP A 145 -9.38 -3.35 2.18
N SER A 146 -8.39 -3.61 3.04
CA SER A 146 -7.14 -2.88 3.10
C SER A 146 -5.97 -3.77 3.54
N ILE A 147 -4.75 -3.34 3.20
CA ILE A 147 -3.50 -3.94 3.64
C ILE A 147 -2.65 -2.83 4.23
N ARG A 148 -2.06 -3.06 5.41
CA ARG A 148 -1.24 -2.08 6.12
C ARG A 148 0.12 -2.68 6.43
N GLY A 149 1.20 -1.98 6.13
CA GLY A 149 2.56 -2.49 6.36
C GLY A 149 3.60 -1.39 6.57
N LEU A 150 4.66 -1.73 7.30
CA LEU A 150 5.85 -0.89 7.45
C LEU A 150 6.71 -0.97 6.19
N PHE A 151 6.86 0.14 5.48
CA PHE A 151 7.82 0.24 4.40
C PHE A 151 9.15 0.76 4.93
N VAL A 152 10.18 -0.08 4.80
CA VAL A 152 11.54 0.26 5.19
C VAL A 152 12.25 0.88 3.98
N GLU A 153 12.58 2.17 4.04
CA GLU A 153 13.01 2.93 2.86
C GLU A 153 14.18 3.89 3.13
N GLY A 154 15.14 3.90 2.23
CA GLY A 154 16.27 4.81 2.26
C GLY A 154 17.43 4.30 3.10
N LYS A 155 18.38 5.21 3.37
CA LYS A 155 19.60 4.89 4.13
C LYS A 155 19.30 4.88 5.63
N GLU A 156 20.14 4.17 6.38
CA GLU A 156 20.16 4.25 7.84
C GLU A 156 20.37 5.71 8.27
N LEU A 157 19.67 6.12 9.34
CA LEU A 157 19.81 7.48 9.86
C LEU A 157 21.21 7.77 10.41
N TYR A 158 21.87 6.73 10.94
CA TYR A 158 23.23 6.73 11.49
C TYR A 158 23.77 5.28 11.46
N PRO A 159 25.10 5.05 11.57
CA PRO A 159 25.67 3.71 11.46
C PRO A 159 25.03 2.70 12.44
N GLY A 160 24.46 1.62 11.90
CA GLY A 160 23.82 0.56 12.69
C GLY A 160 22.39 0.88 13.16
N ALA A 161 21.76 1.94 12.64
CA ALA A 161 20.39 2.29 12.99
C ALA A 161 19.39 1.22 12.50
N GLY A 162 18.44 0.85 13.38
CA GLY A 162 17.24 0.10 13.00
C GLY A 162 16.19 0.94 12.28
N PHE A 163 16.47 2.23 12.01
CA PHE A 163 15.58 3.19 11.37
C PHE A 163 16.21 3.73 10.09
N ARG A 164 15.40 3.90 9.05
CA ARG A 164 15.81 4.53 7.79
C ARG A 164 15.19 5.91 7.61
N ALA A 165 15.85 6.71 6.78
CA ALA A 165 15.51 8.11 6.52
C ALA A 165 14.11 8.33 5.91
N LYS A 166 13.49 7.30 5.35
CA LYS A 166 12.17 7.38 4.71
C LYS A 166 11.21 6.31 5.20
N ASP A 167 11.48 5.66 6.33
CA ASP A 167 10.57 4.66 6.92
C ASP A 167 9.17 5.26 7.11
N HIS A 168 8.15 4.50 6.75
CA HIS A 168 6.77 4.92 6.90
C HIS A 168 5.80 3.74 6.91
N ILE A 169 4.58 3.98 7.36
CA ILE A 169 3.48 3.03 7.22
C ILE A 169 2.78 3.32 5.89
N GLN A 170 2.64 2.30 5.07
CA GLN A 170 1.88 2.34 3.83
C GLN A 170 0.58 1.57 4.01
N ILE A 171 -0.52 2.16 3.54
CA ILE A 171 -1.82 1.52 3.44
C ILE A 171 -2.15 1.35 1.96
N CYS A 172 -2.50 0.12 1.57
CA CYS A 172 -3.12 -0.19 0.28
C CYS A 172 -4.63 -0.39 0.49
N ILE A 173 -5.45 0.51 -0.04
CA ILE A 173 -6.91 0.43 -0.01
C ILE A 173 -7.40 -0.30 -1.26
N ARG A 174 -8.17 -1.35 -1.04
CA ARG A 174 -8.65 -2.27 -2.08
C ARG A 174 -10.16 -2.20 -2.24
N ASN A 175 -10.84 -1.70 -1.21
CA ASN A 175 -12.25 -1.36 -1.24
C ASN A 175 -12.43 0.16 -1.11
N PRO A 176 -12.98 0.87 -2.13
CA PRO A 176 -13.17 2.32 -2.05
C PRO A 176 -14.10 2.76 -0.91
N HIS A 177 -14.96 1.86 -0.40
CA HIS A 177 -15.81 2.15 0.75
C HIS A 177 -15.03 2.32 2.08
N CYS A 178 -13.74 1.98 2.12
CA CYS A 178 -12.85 2.36 3.21
C CYS A 178 -12.70 3.88 3.33
N ILE A 179 -12.80 4.63 2.24
CA ILE A 179 -12.56 6.07 2.24
C ILE A 179 -13.86 6.77 2.60
N LYS A 180 -13.86 7.51 3.71
CA LYS A 180 -15.04 8.26 4.19
C LYS A 180 -15.07 9.70 3.70
N GLY A 181 -13.94 10.20 3.24
CA GLY A 181 -13.86 11.54 2.66
C GLY A 181 -12.41 11.90 2.35
N TYR A 182 -12.27 12.84 1.41
CA TYR A 182 -11.02 13.49 1.10
C TYR A 182 -11.00 14.90 1.70
N PHE A 183 -9.82 15.37 2.09
CA PHE A 183 -9.64 16.72 2.62
C PHE A 183 -8.32 17.33 2.15
N ASN A 184 -8.27 18.66 2.18
CA ASN A 184 -7.02 19.39 2.05
C ASN A 184 -6.37 19.50 3.45
N PRO A 185 -5.16 18.96 3.67
CA PRO A 185 -4.48 19.13 4.95
C PRO A 185 -4.19 20.61 5.22
N ILE A 186 -4.39 21.04 6.47
CA ILE A 186 -4.24 22.44 6.89
C ILE A 186 -2.77 22.80 7.15
N ALA A 187 -1.95 21.83 7.56
CA ALA A 187 -0.53 21.99 7.83
C ALA A 187 0.26 20.81 7.23
N ILE A 188 1.37 21.12 6.58
CA ILE A 188 2.43 20.20 6.13
C ILE A 188 3.75 20.90 6.44
#